data_AF-A0A6A4U6G2-F1
#
_entry.id   AF-A0A6A4U6G2-F1
#
_cell.length_a   1.000
_cell.length_b   1.000
_cell.length_c   1.000
_cell.angle_alpha   90.00
_cell.angle_beta   90.00
_cell.angle_gamma   90.00
#
_symmetry.space_group_name_H-M   'P 1'
#
loop_
_entity.id
_entity.type
_entity.pdbx_description
1 polymer ?
#
loop_
_entity_poly.entity_id
_entity_poly.type
_entity_poly.pdbx_seq_one_letter_code
_entity_poly.pdbx_strand_id
1 'polypeptide(L)' 'MENDKIKLGDKDILFTIGAFIKPMKVVSNNVEQWRWVVTSLEDQTFLDGNEIEVFDYADKLEDLVL' A
#
# COMPACT_ATOMS: atom_id res chain seq x y z
N MET A 1 11.23 -20.06 -10.52
CA MET A 1 12.19 -18.94 -10.38
C MET A 1 11.95 -18.39 -9.00
N GLU A 2 12.99 -18.20 -8.21
CA GLU A 2 12.85 -17.58 -6.89
C GLU A 2 12.29 -16.18 -7.13
N ASN A 3 11.06 -15.91 -6.66
CA ASN A 3 10.48 -14.57 -6.77
C ASN A 3 11.30 -13.68 -5.84
N ASP A 4 12.27 -12.95 -6.38
CA ASP A 4 12.97 -11.89 -5.66
C ASP A 4 11.91 -10.88 -5.21
N LYS A 5 11.50 -11.01 -3.94
CA LYS A 5 10.49 -10.13 -3.34
C LYS A 5 11.02 -8.71 -3.37
N ILE A 6 10.28 -7.82 -4.03
CA ILE A 6 10.61 -6.40 -4.06
C ILE A 6 10.44 -5.85 -2.63
N LYS A 7 11.47 -5.16 -2.12
CA LYS A 7 11.41 -4.48 -0.81
C LYS A 7 11.00 -3.03 -1.03
N LEU A 8 9.78 -2.69 -0.62
CA LEU A 8 9.31 -1.30 -0.59
C LEU A 8 9.83 -0.59 0.68
N GLY A 9 9.92 0.73 0.63
CA GLY A 9 10.27 1.61 1.75
C GLY A 9 9.44 2.89 1.79
N ASP A 10 9.73 3.74 2.78
CA ASP A 10 8.98 4.96 3.15
C ASP A 10 8.91 6.05 2.07
N LYS A 11 9.72 5.93 1.01
CA LYS A 11 9.80 6.88 -0.11
C LYS A 11 9.10 6.39 -1.38
N ASP A 12 8.66 5.13 -1.40
CA ASP A 12 8.07 4.54 -2.59
C ASP A 12 6.61 4.98 -2.73
N ILE A 13 6.23 5.34 -3.95
CA ILE A 13 4.89 5.81 -4.27
C ILE A 13 4.23 4.79 -5.20
N LEU A 14 3.16 4.19 -4.72
CA LEU A 14 2.33 3.28 -5.50
C LEU A 14 1.20 4.05 -6.18
N PHE A 15 0.93 3.71 -7.44
CA PHE A 15 -0.22 4.21 -8.19
C PHE A 15 -1.23 3.10 -8.43
N THR A 16 -2.51 3.41 -8.26
CA THR A 16 -3.62 2.48 -8.49
C THR A 16 -4.84 3.24 -9.01
N ILE A 17 -5.60 2.60 -9.90
CA ILE A 17 -6.85 3.12 -10.48
C ILE A 17 -8.10 2.46 -9.89
N GLY A 18 -7.95 1.40 -9.09
CA GLY A 18 -9.05 0.65 -8.48
C GLY A 18 -8.85 0.49 -6.98
N ALA A 19 -9.17 1.53 -6.21
CA ALA A 19 -9.04 1.53 -4.76
C ALA A 19 -10.33 1.98 -4.06
N PHE A 20 -10.75 1.23 -3.05
CA PHE A 20 -11.79 1.65 -2.12
C PHE A 20 -11.18 2.46 -1.00
N ILE A 21 -11.52 3.75 -0.93
CA ILE A 21 -11.05 4.63 0.14
C ILE A 21 -12.13 4.90 1.17
N LYS A 22 -11.72 5.05 2.44
CA LYS A 22 -12.58 5.50 3.54
C LYS A 22 -11.92 6.62 4.33
N PRO A 23 -12.69 7.59 4.85
CA PRO A 23 -12.14 8.61 5.72
C PRO A 23 -11.89 7.99 7.10
N MET A 24 -10.66 8.10 7.61
CA MET A 24 -10.30 7.63 8.94
C MET A 24 -9.60 8.73 9.73
N LYS A 25 -9.88 8.78 11.03
CA LYS A 25 -9.14 9.64 11.96
C LYS A 25 -7.83 8.95 12.31
N VAL A 26 -6.71 9.60 12.04
CA VAL A 26 -5.36 9.10 12.30
C VAL A 26 -4.59 10.07 13.19
N VAL A 27 -3.66 9.53 13.97
CA VAL A 27 -2.69 10.32 14.75
C VAL A 27 -1.35 10.23 14.02
N SER A 28 -0.84 11.37 13.53
CA SER A 28 0.47 11.46 12.89
C SER A 28 1.22 12.63 13.51
N ASN A 29 2.45 12.37 13.98
CA ASN A 29 3.27 13.33 14.72
C ASN A 29 2.50 14.00 15.89
N ASN A 30 1.76 13.20 16.67
CA ASN A 30 0.88 13.66 17.77
C ASN A 30 -0.25 14.63 17.37
N VAL A 31 -0.56 14.76 16.08
CA VAL A 31 -1.68 15.56 15.60
C VAL A 31 -2.78 14.65 15.07
N GLU A 32 -3.99 14.83 15.60
CA GLU A 32 -5.19 14.17 15.08
C GLU A 32 -5.64 14.83 13.78
N GLN A 33 -5.85 14.02 12.74
CA GLN A 33 -6.31 14.50 11.44
C GLN A 33 -7.14 13.43 10.73
N TRP A 34 -8.04 13.85 9.85
CA TRP A 34 -8.77 12.96 8.96
C TRP A 34 -7.97 12.73 7.68
N ARG A 35 -7.83 11.47 7.27
CA ARG A 35 -7.19 11.09 6.01
C ARG A 35 -8.05 10.11 5.24
N TRP A 36 -7.96 10.17 3.92
CA TRP A 36 -8.45 9.11 3.05
C TRP A 36 -7.45 7.97 3.08
N VAL A 37 -7.92 6.78 3.46
CA VAL A 37 -7.09 5.58 3.55
C VAL A 37 -7.65 4.54 2.60
N VAL A 38 -6.76 3.92 1.82
CA VAL A 38 -7.09 2.78 0.96
C VAL A 38 -7.42 1.59 1.86
N THR A 39 -8.57 0.97 1.62
CA THR A 39 -9.09 -0.16 2.40
C THR A 39 -9.19 -1.45 1.60
N SER A 40 -9.18 -1.35 0.26
CA SER A 40 -9.10 -2.48 -0.66
C SER A 40 -8.59 -1.99 -2.01
N LEU A 41 -7.91 -2.88 -2.73
CA LEU A 41 -7.51 -2.72 -4.13
C LEU A 41 -8.33 -3.74 -4.94
N GLU A 42 -8.94 -3.31 -6.04
CA GLU A 42 -9.75 -4.18 -6.93
C GLU A 42 -9.17 -4.27 -8.35
N ASP A 43 -8.11 -3.51 -8.64
CA ASP A 43 -7.51 -3.42 -9.96
C ASP A 43 -5.97 -3.39 -9.87
N GLN A 44 -5.33 -3.33 -11.03
CA GLN A 44 -3.88 -3.37 -11.18
C GLN A 44 -3.19 -2.31 -10.32
N THR A 45 -2.17 -2.75 -9.59
CA THR A 45 -1.31 -1.89 -8.77
C THR A 45 0.07 -1.83 -9.41
N PHE A 46 0.68 -0.63 -9.43
CA PHE A 46 1.96 -0.44 -10.08
C PHE A 46 3.00 0.15 -9.13
N LEU A 47 4.22 -0.38 -9.21
CA LEU A 47 5.44 0.16 -8.61
C LEU A 47 6.47 0.45 -9.70
N ASP A 48 6.93 1.70 -9.81
CA ASP A 48 7.91 2.13 -10.82
C ASP A 48 7.53 1.72 -12.25
N GLY A 49 6.22 1.72 -12.55
CA GLY A 49 5.67 1.32 -13.85
C GLY A 49 5.53 -0.19 -14.06
N ASN A 50 5.90 -1.02 -13.07
CA ASN A 50 5.72 -2.46 -13.11
C ASN A 50 4.47 -2.87 -12.32
N GLU A 51 3.63 -3.69 -12.91
CA GLU A 51 2.47 -4.26 -12.23
C GLU A 51 2.94 -5.19 -11.09
N ILE A 52 2.34 -5.02 -9.91
CA ILE A 52 2.59 -5.84 -8.74
C ILE A 52 1.26 -6.30 -8.14
N GLU A 53 1.24 -7.53 -7.62
CA GLU A 53 0.12 -8.00 -6.82
C GLU A 53 0.40 -7.85 -5.33
N VAL A 54 -0.13 -6.77 -4.76
CA VAL A 54 0.05 -6.41 -3.34
C VAL A 54 -0.43 -7.49 -2.37
N PHE A 55 -1.42 -8.29 -2.77
CA PHE A 55 -1.96 -9.37 -1.93
C PHE A 55 -0.96 -10.51 -1.71
N ASP A 56 -0.04 -10.74 -2.66
CA ASP A 56 1.00 -11.76 -2.54
C ASP A 56 2.03 -11.44 -1.44
N TYR A 57 2.00 -10.22 -0.91
CA TYR A 57 2.88 -9.73 0.14
C TYR A 57 2.13 -9.47 1.46
N ALA A 58 0.83 -9.78 1.52
CA ALA A 58 -0.05 -9.43 2.65
C ALA A 58 -0.11 -10.46 3.80
N ASP A 59 0.72 -11.50 3.75
CA ASP A 59 0.66 -12.62 4.71
C ASP A 59 1.09 -12.25 6.14
N LYS A 60 1.94 -11.23 6.30
CA LYS A 60 2.36 -10.70 7.61
C LYS A 60 2.42 -9.20 7.57
N LEU A 61 2.15 -8.56 8.73
CA LEU A 61 2.30 -7.12 8.88
C LEU A 61 3.73 -6.64 8.58
N GLU A 62 4.73 -7.49 8.84
CA GLU A 62 6.15 -7.22 8.51
C GLU A 62 6.43 -7.26 7.00
N ASP A 63 5.60 -7.98 6.25
CA ASP A 63 5.65 -8.08 4.79
C ASP A 63 4.77 -6.99 4.13
N LEU A 64 3.78 -6.47 4.87
CA LEU A 64 3.01 -5.27 4.55
C LEU A 64 3.81 -4.03 4.94
N VAL A 65 4.55 -3.51 3.96
CA VAL A 65 5.46 -2.38 4.16
C VAL A 65 4.77 -1.16 4.80
N LEU A 66 5.39 -0.65 5.86
CA LEU A 66 5.12 0.63 6.55
C LEU A 66 6.39 1.50 6.51
#